data_AF-A0A3A1N735-F1
#
_entry.id   AF-A0A3A1N735-F1
#
_cell.length_a   1.000
_cell.length_b   1.000
_cell.length_c   1.000
_cell.angle_alpha   90.00
_cell.angle_beta   90.00
_cell.angle_gamma   90.00
#
_symmetry.space_group_name_H-M   'P 1'
#
loop_
_entity.id
_entity.type
_entity.pdbx_description
1 polymer ?
#
loop_
_entity_poly.entity_id
_entity_poly.type
_entity_poly.pdbx_seq_one_letter_code
_entity_poly.pdbx_strand_id
1 'polypeptide(L)' 'MNQYLEGIKGRLSPNDFFETLIMKIIGIDIKGKIVIAKIDVPMSGNNQYVYLSLANVNDDWKIVKKPFHTKNK' A
#
# COMPACT_ATOMS: atom_id res chain seq x y z
N MET A 1 -1.70 -8.33 -15.03
CA MET A 1 -2.53 -8.64 -13.84
C MET A 1 -2.17 -9.99 -13.23
N ASN A 2 -2.15 -11.07 -14.02
CA ASN A 2 -1.95 -12.44 -13.51
C ASN A 2 -0.64 -12.65 -12.72
N GLN A 3 0.48 -12.10 -13.18
CA GLN A 3 1.78 -12.27 -12.50
C GLN A 3 1.80 -11.71 -11.06
N TYR A 4 1.11 -10.59 -10.81
CA TYR A 4 1.03 -10.04 -9.46
C TYR A 4 0.18 -10.93 -8.55
N LEU A 5 -0.98 -11.38 -9.03
CA LEU A 5 -1.89 -12.26 -8.28
C LEU A 5 -1.24 -13.60 -7.96
N GLU A 6 -0.55 -14.21 -8.93
CA GLU A 6 0.23 -15.43 -8.71
C GLU A 6 1.36 -15.20 -7.68
N GLY A 7 2.06 -14.06 -7.77
CA GLY A 7 3.13 -13.71 -6.84
C GLY A 7 2.68 -13.39 -5.39
N ILE A 8 1.38 -13.21 -5.15
CA ILE A 8 0.84 -12.97 -3.79
C ILE A 8 0.01 -14.15 -3.25
N LYS A 9 -0.32 -15.15 -4.07
CA LYS A 9 -1.23 -16.24 -3.72
C LYS A 9 -0.78 -17.07 -2.51
N GLY A 10 0.53 -17.19 -2.31
CA GLY A 10 1.13 -17.88 -1.16
C GLY A 10 1.55 -16.97 -0.01
N ARG A 11 1.25 -15.66 -0.06
CA ARG A 11 1.64 -14.74 1.02
C ARG A 11 0.67 -14.90 2.18
N LEU A 12 1.24 -15.15 3.36
CA LEU A 12 0.53 -15.10 4.62
C LEU A 12 0.33 -13.64 5.05
N SER A 13 -0.82 -13.37 5.66
CA SER A 13 -1.12 -12.04 6.19
C SER A 13 -0.36 -11.81 7.51
N PRO A 14 -0.10 -10.55 7.90
CA PRO A 14 0.49 -10.26 9.21
C PRO A 14 -0.29 -10.87 10.38
N ASN A 15 -1.61 -10.97 10.23
CA ASN A 15 -2.48 -11.61 11.22
C ASN A 15 -2.19 -13.11 11.39
N ASP A 16 -1.77 -13.79 10.32
CA ASP A 16 -1.38 -15.21 10.36
C ASP A 16 -0.05 -15.43 11.09
N PHE A 17 0.76 -14.37 11.27
CA PHE A 17 2.03 -14.39 12.00
C PHE A 17 1.93 -13.80 13.42
N PHE A 18 0.73 -13.41 13.87
CA PHE A 18 0.53 -12.64 15.11
C PHE A 18 1.37 -11.34 15.16
N GLU A 19 1.75 -10.80 14.00
CA GLU A 19 2.47 -9.54 13.91
C GLU A 19 1.49 -8.36 13.88
N THR A 20 1.66 -7.41 14.81
CA THR A 20 0.90 -6.16 14.81
C THR A 20 1.41 -5.24 13.69
N LEU A 21 0.74 -5.25 12.54
CA LEU A 21 1.01 -4.31 11.45
C LEU A 21 0.32 -2.97 11.70
N ILE A 22 1.05 -1.96 12.19
CA ILE A 22 0.53 -0.60 12.36
C ILE A 22 0.94 0.24 11.15
N MET A 23 0.08 0.30 10.13
CA MET A 23 0.26 1.21 9.01
C MET A 23 -0.06 2.64 9.42
N LYS A 24 0.73 3.60 8.96
CA LYS A 24 0.51 5.03 9.23
C LYS A 24 0.44 5.82 7.94
N ILE A 25 -0.64 6.57 7.75
CA ILE A 25 -0.70 7.59 6.70
C ILE A 25 0.20 8.75 7.14
N ILE A 26 1.20 9.07 6.33
CA ILE A 26 2.17 10.13 6.62
C ILE A 26 2.01 11.36 5.73
N GLY A 27 1.22 11.24 4.66
CA GLY A 27 0.87 12.37 3.81
C GLY A 27 -0.22 11.99 2.80
N ILE A 28 -1.05 12.97 2.47
CA ILE A 28 -2.06 12.86 1.41
C ILE A 28 -1.94 14.12 0.57
N ASP A 29 -1.81 13.95 -0.75
CA ASP A 29 -1.98 15.02 -1.73
C ASP A 29 -3.27 14.75 -2.52
N ILE A 30 -4.14 15.75 -2.61
CA ILE A 30 -5.46 15.66 -3.24
C ILE A 30 -5.55 16.72 -4.33
N LYS A 31 -5.82 16.29 -5.56
CA LYS A 31 -6.05 17.16 -6.72
C LYS A 31 -7.29 16.69 -7.47
N GLY A 32 -8.44 17.29 -7.14
CA GLY A 32 -9.73 16.95 -7.74
C GLY A 32 -10.07 15.48 -7.51
N LYS A 33 -10.20 14.71 -8.60
CA LYS A 33 -10.53 13.27 -8.59
C LYS A 33 -9.32 12.36 -8.46
N ILE A 34 -8.15 12.89 -8.09
CA ILE A 34 -6.90 12.13 -7.93
C ILE A 34 -6.35 12.36 -6.53
N VAL A 35 -5.90 11.27 -5.89
CA VAL A 35 -5.25 11.28 -4.58
C VAL A 35 -3.96 10.49 -4.64
N ILE A 36 -2.90 11.03 -4.03
CA ILE A 36 -1.69 10.27 -3.70
C ILE A 36 -1.59 10.19 -2.18
N ALA A 37 -1.63 8.97 -1.62
CA ALA A 37 -1.40 8.73 -0.20
C ALA A 37 -0.04 8.08 0.03
N LYS A 38 0.81 8.71 0.85
CA LYS A 38 2.06 8.13 1.33
C LYS A 38 1.81 7.42 2.66
N ILE A 39 2.15 6.15 2.72
CA ILE A 39 1.89 5.27 3.86
C ILE A 39 3.21 4.68 4.32
N ASP A 40 3.46 4.76 5.62
CA ASP A 40 4.51 4.02 6.29
C ASP A 40 3.97 2.63 6.68
N VAL A 41 4.69 1.59 6.27
CA VAL A 41 4.31 0.18 6.45
C VAL A 41 5.48 -0.57 7.10
N PRO A 42 5.48 -0.71 8.44
CA PRO A 42 6.49 -1.47 9.15
C PRO A 42 6.15 -2.97 9.10
N MET A 43 6.72 -3.72 8.15
CA MET A 43 6.37 -5.14 7.95
C MET A 43 7.61 -6.03 8.09
N SER A 44 7.56 -6.99 9.03
CA SER A 44 8.51 -8.11 9.21
C SER A 44 10.00 -7.75 8.98
N GLY A 45 10.49 -6.71 9.69
CA GLY A 45 11.91 -6.29 9.64
C GLY A 45 12.31 -5.45 8.41
N ASN A 46 11.40 -5.23 7.47
CA ASN A 46 11.57 -4.36 6.31
C ASN A 46 10.60 -3.19 6.41
N ASN A 47 11.07 -2.04 6.88
CA ASN A 47 10.28 -0.82 6.84
C ASN A 47 10.11 -0.38 5.39
N GLN A 48 8.88 -0.14 4.95
CA GLN A 48 8.59 0.28 3.58
C GLN A 48 7.75 1.54 3.56
N TYR A 49 7.96 2.37 2.54
CA TYR A 49 6.98 3.37 2.13
C TYR A 49 6.16 2.82 0.97
N VAL A 50 4.84 2.94 1.08
CA VAL A 50 3.91 2.69 -0.01
C VAL A 50 3.32 4.02 -0.46
N TYR A 51 3.28 4.25 -1.77
CA TYR A 51 2.56 5.38 -2.34
C TYR A 51 1.35 4.83 -3.08
N LEU A 52 0.14 5.12 -2.60
CA LEU A 52 -1.09 4.73 -3.28
C LEU A 52 -1.56 5.87 -4.18
N SER A 53 -1.67 5.58 -5.47
CA SER A 53 -2.38 6.46 -6.40
C SER A 53 -3.83 6.02 -6.48
N LEU A 54 -4.77 6.91 -6.16
CA LEU A 54 -6.19 6.66 -6.25
C LEU A 54 -6.84 7.62 -7.25
N ALA A 55 -7.86 7.12 -7.94
CA ALA A 55 -8.73 7.91 -8.78
C ALA A 55 -10.19 7.73 -8.33
N ASN A 56 -10.96 8.81 -8.31
CA ASN A 56 -12.39 8.74 -8.07
C ASN A 56 -13.11 8.51 -9.40
N VAL A 57 -13.74 7.34 -9.54
CA VAL A 57 -14.49 6.92 -10.72
C VAL A 57 -15.88 6.54 -10.25
N ASN A 58 -16.92 7.19 -10.80
CA ASN A 58 -18.32 7.00 -10.40
C ASN A 58 -18.52 7.12 -8.88
N ASP A 59 -17.94 8.19 -8.30
CA ASP A 59 -18.00 8.51 -6.87
C ASP A 59 -17.33 7.49 -5.93
N ASP A 60 -16.54 6.55 -6.48
CA ASP A 60 -15.79 5.56 -5.72
C ASP A 60 -14.28 5.69 -5.93
N TRP A 61 -13.50 5.66 -4.85
CA TRP A 61 -12.05 5.77 -4.90
C TRP A 61 -11.42 4.42 -5.17
N LYS A 62 -10.75 4.30 -6.32
CA LYS A 62 -10.07 3.08 -6.75
C LYS A 62 -8.57 3.26 -6.68
N ILE A 63 -7.86 2.26 -6.15
CA ILE A 63 -6.39 2.21 -6.22
C ILE A 63 -6.00 1.87 -7.66
N VAL A 64 -5.28 2.78 -8.31
CA VAL A 64 -4.78 2.62 -9.68
C VAL A 64 -3.33 2.13 -9.68
N LYS A 65 -2.54 2.52 -8.66
CA LYS A 65 -1.14 2.10 -8.53
C LYS A 65 -0.72 2.01 -7.06
N LYS A 66 0.17 1.06 -6.77
CA LYS A 66 0.79 0.82 -5.45
C LYS A 66 2.30 0.56 -5.59
N PRO A 67 3.13 1.53 -6.02
CA PRO A 67 4.57 1.41 -5.84
C PRO A 67 4.92 1.34 -4.35
N PHE A 68 5.95 0.56 -4.04
CA PHE A 68 6.53 0.48 -2.71
C PHE A 68 8.05 0.67 -2.81
N HIS A 69 8.65 1.15 -1.74
CA HIS A 69 10.07 1.33 -1.60
C HIS A 69 10.52 0.88 -0.21
N THR A 70 11.50 -0.01 -0.15
CA THR A 70 12.13 -0.42 1.11
C THR A 70 12.98 0.72 1.63
N LYS A 71 12.80 1.09 2.90
CA LYS A 71 13.68 2.03 3.58
C LYS A 71 15.04 1.35 3.76
N ASN A 72 16.10 1.97 3.25
CA ASN A 72 17.46 1.48 3.49
C ASN A 72 17.73 1.44 5.01
N LYS A 73 18.40 0.39 5.47
CA LYS A 73 18.93 0.28 6.84
C LYS A 73 20.02 1.31 7.08
#